data_AF-A0A5M9MHM4-F1
#
_entry.id   AF-A0A5M9MHM4-F1
#
_cell.length_a   1.000
_cell.length_b   1.000
_cell.length_c   1.000
_cell.angle_alpha   90.00
_cell.angle_beta   90.00
_cell.angle_gamma   90.00
#
_symmetry.space_group_name_H-M   'P 1'
#
loop_
_entity.id
_entity.type
_entity.pdbx_description
1 polymer ?
#
loop_
_entity_poly.entity_id
_entity_poly.type
_entity_poly.pdbx_seq_one_letter_code
_entity_poly.pdbx_strand_id
1 'polypeptide(L)'
;MEDTKSAPENLRKSLQYDLFGRTMTYRFAMTGFLGALGFTDRAACSPDLGVVKGLLLRYFRWCATEKDIFNSDGTLNLGHSPTNMYLTENYNSSSSPYWCYLSFVSLALPESHPSGQLPKSPIPVLPFWRLQPWSILSTLQACHYPLKVTQAKYGKFAYIASFGLSVPTRAYQLEQHAPRSMLAFSDNGGDIWHTRQQSLNARFEWRNETPILVSDWKPWPDVEVATFLVLLLEGSEN
;
A
#
# COMPACT_ATOMS: atom_id res chain seq x y z
N MET A 1 -25.00 -18.72 6.98
CA MET A 1 -23.98 -18.99 8.02
C MET A 1 -23.25 -20.21 7.54
N GLU A 2 -22.28 -20.03 6.65
CA GLU A 2 -21.52 -21.11 6.04
C GLU A 2 -20.05 -20.90 6.38
N ASP A 3 -19.43 -21.99 6.79
CA ASP A 3 -18.26 -22.08 7.65
C ASP A 3 -17.00 -21.47 7.02
N THR A 4 -16.50 -20.36 7.59
CA THR A 4 -15.11 -19.90 7.40
C THR A 4 -14.08 -20.79 8.13
N LYS A 5 -14.51 -21.97 8.59
CA LYS A 5 -13.65 -22.97 9.24
C LYS A 5 -12.90 -23.88 8.26
N SER A 6 -13.26 -23.92 6.98
CA SER A 6 -12.64 -24.80 5.99
C SER A 6 -11.47 -24.18 5.20
N ALA A 7 -11.20 -22.87 5.34
CA ALA A 7 -10.03 -22.27 4.69
C ALA A 7 -8.74 -22.76 5.38
N PRO A 8 -7.75 -23.30 4.64
CA PRO A 8 -6.49 -23.74 5.21
C PRO A 8 -5.85 -22.60 6.01
N GLU A 9 -5.18 -22.92 7.11
CA GLU A 9 -4.63 -21.96 8.08
C GLU A 9 -3.71 -20.89 7.42
N ASN A 10 -3.13 -21.25 6.29
CA ASN A 10 -2.29 -20.42 5.41
C ASN A 10 -3.08 -19.26 4.77
N LEU A 11 -4.38 -19.47 4.49
CA LEU A 11 -5.29 -18.46 3.93
C LEU A 11 -5.84 -17.50 5.01
N ARG A 12 -5.86 -17.90 6.29
CA ARG A 12 -6.26 -16.99 7.38
C ARG A 12 -5.28 -15.84 7.57
N LYS A 13 -4.02 -16.03 7.17
CA LYS A 13 -2.98 -14.98 7.12
C LYS A 13 -3.01 -14.15 5.83
N SER A 14 -3.83 -14.50 4.83
CA SER A 14 -3.74 -13.93 3.47
C SER A 14 -4.66 -12.73 3.22
N LEU A 15 -5.30 -12.17 4.24
CA LEU A 15 -5.91 -10.84 4.17
C LEU A 15 -4.84 -9.77 4.41
N GLN A 16 -3.77 -9.85 3.63
CA GLN A 16 -2.73 -8.84 3.62
C GLN A 16 -3.21 -7.74 2.68
N TYR A 17 -3.67 -6.65 3.27
CA TYR A 17 -3.90 -5.41 2.54
C TYR A 17 -2.55 -4.97 1.94
N ASP A 18 -2.56 -4.42 0.72
CA ASP A 18 -1.35 -3.80 0.16
C ASP A 18 -1.02 -2.55 0.97
N LEU A 19 -0.09 -2.69 1.90
CA LEU A 19 0.27 -1.67 2.89
C LEU A 19 1.56 -0.98 2.46
N PHE A 20 1.44 0.21 1.89
CA PHE A 20 2.59 1.03 1.54
C PHE A 20 2.32 2.52 1.71
N GLY A 21 3.40 3.31 1.71
CA GLY A 21 3.34 4.75 1.87
C GLY A 21 3.35 5.21 3.34
N ARG A 22 3.30 6.53 3.53
CA ARG A 22 3.45 7.16 4.85
C ARG A 22 2.25 6.93 5.78
N THR A 23 1.09 6.63 5.20
CA THR A 23 -0.19 6.50 5.93
C THR A 23 -0.23 5.27 6.83
N MET A 24 0.74 4.35 6.70
CA MET A 24 0.81 3.12 7.49
C MET A 24 0.77 3.37 9.01
N THR A 25 1.37 4.48 9.49
CA THR A 25 1.34 4.89 10.90
C THR A 25 -0.08 5.13 11.44
N TYR A 26 -1.03 5.45 10.56
CA TYR A 26 -2.42 5.75 10.91
C TYR A 26 -3.35 4.52 10.84
N ARG A 27 -2.82 3.34 10.49
CA ARG A 27 -3.50 2.04 10.50
C ARG A 27 -4.86 2.07 9.81
N PHE A 28 -5.94 2.12 10.60
CA PHE A 28 -7.32 2.16 10.15
C PHE A 28 -7.48 3.14 8.99
N ALA A 29 -6.89 4.34 9.08
CA ALA A 29 -7.01 5.42 8.08
C ALA A 29 -6.72 4.99 6.63
N MET A 30 -5.94 3.94 6.40
CA MET A 30 -5.72 3.39 5.05
C MET A 30 -7.01 2.89 4.39
N THR A 31 -8.00 2.49 5.19
CA THR A 31 -9.34 2.14 4.72
C THR A 31 -10.33 3.30 4.77
N GLY A 32 -9.87 4.52 5.08
CA GLY A 32 -10.71 5.72 5.16
C GLY A 32 -11.43 6.02 3.86
N PHE A 33 -10.75 5.83 2.72
CA PHE A 33 -11.35 6.01 1.41
C PHE A 33 -12.52 5.04 1.17
N LEU A 34 -12.45 3.80 1.67
CA LEU A 34 -13.55 2.84 1.59
C LEU A 34 -14.77 3.36 2.36
N GLY A 35 -14.56 3.93 3.55
CA GLY A 35 -15.64 4.58 4.30
C GLY A 35 -16.25 5.76 3.54
N ALA A 36 -15.41 6.55 2.85
CA ALA A 36 -15.84 7.71 2.08
C ALA A 36 -16.65 7.34 0.82
N LEU A 37 -16.46 6.14 0.23
CA LEU A 37 -17.25 5.68 -0.92
C LEU A 37 -18.75 5.67 -0.64
N GLY A 38 -19.15 5.47 0.62
CA GLY A 38 -20.56 5.51 1.02
C GLY A 38 -21.23 6.88 0.86
N PHE A 39 -20.46 7.97 0.76
CA PHE A 39 -20.99 9.32 0.54
C PHE A 39 -21.11 9.68 -0.95
N THR A 40 -20.73 8.77 -1.84
CA THR A 40 -20.84 9.02 -3.27
C THR A 40 -22.20 8.56 -3.77
N ASP A 41 -22.89 9.41 -4.54
CA ASP A 41 -24.19 9.07 -5.17
C ASP A 41 -24.08 7.98 -6.27
N ARG A 42 -22.90 7.38 -6.42
CA ARG A 42 -22.62 6.37 -7.42
C ARG A 42 -22.82 4.97 -6.83
N ALA A 43 -24.07 4.53 -6.83
CA ALA A 43 -24.42 3.11 -6.68
C ALA A 43 -23.71 2.18 -7.68
N ALA A 44 -23.11 2.74 -8.75
CA ALA A 44 -22.44 2.02 -9.83
C ALA A 44 -20.90 2.01 -9.76
N CYS A 45 -20.27 2.57 -8.72
CA CYS A 45 -18.83 2.42 -8.55
C CYS A 45 -18.52 0.96 -8.17
N SER A 46 -17.83 0.22 -9.05
CA SER A 46 -17.17 -1.01 -8.64
C SER A 46 -16.09 -0.66 -7.60
N PRO A 47 -16.06 -1.30 -6.41
CA PRO A 47 -16.89 -2.41 -5.95
C PRO A 47 -18.20 -2.01 -5.23
N ASP A 48 -19.18 -2.91 -5.26
CA ASP A 48 -20.48 -2.80 -4.55
C ASP A 48 -20.33 -2.41 -3.06
N LEU A 49 -21.32 -1.67 -2.52
CA LEU A 49 -21.29 -1.18 -1.13
C LEU A 49 -21.23 -2.31 -0.09
N GLY A 50 -21.80 -3.49 -0.36
CA GLY A 50 -21.66 -4.67 0.50
C GLY A 50 -20.23 -5.21 0.54
N VAL A 51 -19.49 -5.10 -0.58
CA VAL A 51 -18.05 -5.43 -0.64
C VAL A 51 -17.23 -4.41 0.14
N VAL A 52 -17.48 -3.12 -0.07
CA VAL A 52 -16.81 -2.02 0.66
C VAL A 52 -16.98 -2.20 2.17
N LYS A 53 -18.20 -2.44 2.63
CA LYS A 53 -18.51 -2.74 4.04
C LYS A 53 -17.78 -3.99 4.52
N GLY A 54 -17.73 -5.03 3.70
CA GLY A 54 -17.00 -6.26 3.99
C GLY A 54 -15.50 -6.01 4.20
N LEU A 55 -14.84 -5.27 3.31
CA LEU A 55 -13.43 -4.90 3.39
C LEU A 55 -13.14 -4.09 4.66
N LEU A 56 -13.90 -3.01 4.88
CA LEU A 56 -13.73 -2.13 6.05
C LEU A 56 -13.83 -2.92 7.37
N LEU A 57 -14.89 -3.72 7.53
CA LEU A 57 -15.14 -4.45 8.78
C LEU A 57 -14.20 -5.65 8.97
N ARG A 58 -13.67 -6.25 7.90
CA ARG A 58 -12.60 -7.25 7.99
C ARG A 58 -11.30 -6.59 8.48
N TYR A 59 -10.97 -5.41 7.97
CA TYR A 59 -9.78 -4.68 8.42
C TYR A 59 -9.87 -4.27 9.89
N PHE A 60 -11.00 -3.72 10.32
CA PHE A 60 -11.20 -3.37 11.73
C PHE A 60 -11.10 -4.57 12.67
N ARG A 61 -11.62 -5.73 12.25
CA ARG A 61 -11.48 -6.97 13.03
C ARG A 61 -10.03 -7.43 13.13
N TRP A 62 -9.30 -7.39 12.02
CA TRP A 62 -7.87 -7.69 12.04
C TRP A 62 -7.13 -6.77 13.01
N CYS A 63 -7.34 -5.44 12.91
CA CYS A 63 -6.75 -4.48 13.85
C CYS A 63 -7.13 -4.78 15.30
N ALA A 64 -8.38 -5.15 15.58
CA ALA A 64 -8.83 -5.46 16.94
C ALA A 64 -8.20 -6.74 17.52
N THR A 65 -7.72 -7.64 16.68
CA THR A 65 -7.04 -8.88 17.09
C THR A 65 -5.51 -8.79 17.06
N GLU A 66 -4.97 -7.75 16.42
CA GLU A 66 -3.53 -7.55 16.30
C GLU A 66 -2.97 -6.99 17.61
N LYS A 67 -2.11 -7.75 18.28
CA LYS A 67 -1.60 -7.37 19.61
C LYS A 67 -0.46 -6.36 19.51
N ASP A 68 0.24 -6.37 18.38
CA ASP A 68 1.47 -5.59 18.21
C ASP A 68 1.22 -4.12 17.80
N ILE A 69 -0.05 -3.69 17.71
CA ILE A 69 -0.41 -2.29 17.44
C ILE A 69 -0.61 -1.44 18.69
N PHE A 70 -0.59 -2.06 19.87
CA PHE A 70 -0.81 -1.38 21.15
C PHE A 70 0.48 -1.27 21.95
N ASN A 71 0.60 -0.20 22.74
CA ASN A 71 1.55 -0.07 23.83
C ASN A 71 1.07 -0.90 25.03
N SER A 72 1.93 -1.05 26.05
CA SER A 72 1.58 -1.76 27.28
C SER A 72 0.43 -1.13 28.07
N ASP A 73 0.16 0.16 27.88
CA ASP A 73 -0.95 0.90 28.48
C ASP A 73 -2.26 0.81 27.66
N GLY A 74 -2.25 0.05 26.56
CA GLY A 74 -3.40 -0.11 25.66
C GLY A 74 -3.60 1.02 24.65
N THR A 75 -2.72 2.03 24.61
CA THR A 75 -2.75 3.09 23.58
C THR A 75 -2.18 2.59 22.26
N LEU A 76 -2.55 3.21 21.14
CA LEU A 76 -1.98 2.88 19.83
C LEU A 76 -0.51 3.31 19.73
N ASN A 77 0.38 2.41 19.32
CA ASN A 77 1.82 2.68 19.20
C ASN A 77 2.19 3.35 17.85
N LEU A 78 3.44 3.79 17.67
CA LEU A 78 3.92 4.38 16.41
C LEU A 78 4.47 3.31 15.46
N GLY A 79 3.91 3.22 14.26
CA GLY A 79 4.27 2.22 13.27
C GLY A 79 3.02 1.56 12.70
N HIS A 80 3.14 0.31 12.25
CA HIS A 80 2.02 -0.40 11.67
C HIS A 80 1.62 -1.61 12.52
N SER A 81 2.38 -2.69 12.39
CA SER A 81 2.35 -3.90 13.23
C SER A 81 3.68 -4.64 12.98
N PRO A 82 4.65 -4.66 13.91
CA PRO A 82 4.70 -3.99 15.23
C PRO A 82 5.08 -2.49 15.15
N THR A 83 5.40 -1.90 16.31
CA THR A 83 6.05 -0.58 16.42
C THR A 83 7.23 -0.48 15.46
N ASN A 84 7.28 0.60 14.67
CA ASN A 84 8.37 0.84 13.72
C ASN A 84 8.56 2.34 13.47
N MET A 85 9.61 2.89 14.08
CA MET A 85 9.98 4.31 13.96
C MET A 85 10.63 4.68 12.62
N TYR A 86 10.98 3.70 11.77
CA TYR A 86 11.43 3.98 10.41
C TYR A 86 10.25 4.34 9.49
N LEU A 87 9.03 3.89 9.82
CA LEU A 87 7.82 4.25 9.06
C LEU A 87 7.35 5.68 9.32
N THR A 88 7.72 6.27 10.47
CA THR A 88 7.25 7.61 10.86
C THR A 88 7.89 8.72 10.03
N GLU A 89 7.27 9.89 10.12
CA GLU A 89 7.69 11.17 9.56
C GLU A 89 7.98 12.16 10.69
N ASN A 90 8.66 13.27 10.35
CA ASN A 90 9.06 14.31 11.32
C ASN A 90 7.88 14.95 12.08
N TYR A 91 6.67 14.89 11.52
CA TYR A 91 5.46 15.42 12.12
C TYR A 91 4.68 14.38 12.94
N ASN A 92 5.12 13.12 12.99
CA ASN A 92 4.42 12.12 13.77
C ASN A 92 4.70 12.28 15.26
N SER A 93 3.63 12.21 16.03
CA SER A 93 3.57 12.33 17.49
C SER A 93 2.83 11.13 18.09
N SER A 94 2.82 11.01 19.42
CA SER A 94 2.01 10.00 20.13
C SER A 94 0.52 10.08 19.81
N SER A 95 0.01 11.25 19.40
CA SER A 95 -1.38 11.42 18.97
C SER A 95 -1.62 11.07 17.50
N SER A 96 -0.57 10.92 16.69
CA SER A 96 -0.70 10.62 15.26
C SER A 96 -1.47 9.35 14.95
N PRO A 97 -1.24 8.20 15.62
CA PRO A 97 -2.00 6.98 15.37
C PRO A 97 -3.52 7.14 15.41
N TYR A 98 -4.02 8.10 16.18
CA TYR A 98 -5.46 8.31 16.36
C TYR A 98 -6.14 8.90 15.14
N TRP A 99 -5.42 9.46 14.15
CA TRP A 99 -5.98 9.78 12.82
C TRP A 99 -6.61 8.57 12.11
N CYS A 100 -6.41 7.36 12.65
CA CYS A 100 -7.20 6.18 12.36
C CYS A 100 -8.72 6.42 12.31
N TYR A 101 -9.24 7.39 13.07
CA TYR A 101 -10.66 7.72 13.09
C TYR A 101 -11.24 8.11 11.73
N LEU A 102 -10.41 8.51 10.75
CA LEU A 102 -10.86 8.79 9.38
C LEU A 102 -11.64 7.63 8.76
N SER A 103 -11.40 6.40 9.21
CA SER A 103 -12.14 5.22 8.71
C SER A 103 -13.54 5.06 9.29
N PHE A 104 -13.83 5.76 10.39
CA PHE A 104 -15.17 5.86 10.95
C PHE A 104 -16.03 6.90 10.24
N VAL A 105 -15.56 7.54 9.15
CA VAL A 105 -16.36 8.47 8.34
C VAL A 105 -17.70 7.85 7.91
N SER A 106 -17.73 6.53 7.67
CA SER A 106 -18.97 5.80 7.34
C SER A 106 -20.06 5.87 8.42
N LEU A 107 -19.71 6.17 9.68
CA LEU A 107 -20.69 6.37 10.76
C LEU A 107 -21.46 7.69 10.64
N ALA A 108 -20.99 8.63 9.82
CA ALA A 108 -21.71 9.88 9.55
C ALA A 108 -22.78 9.73 8.45
N LEU A 109 -22.94 8.53 7.86
CA LEU A 109 -24.04 8.25 6.94
C LEU A 109 -25.38 8.19 7.70
N PRO A 110 -26.51 8.59 7.08
CA PRO A 110 -27.83 8.43 7.68
C PRO A 110 -28.13 6.97 8.05
N GLU A 111 -28.91 6.74 9.10
CA GLU A 111 -29.32 5.39 9.51
C GLU A 111 -30.09 4.63 8.41
N SER A 112 -30.85 5.37 7.59
CA SER A 112 -31.57 4.84 6.43
C SER A 112 -30.67 4.50 5.23
N HIS A 113 -29.36 4.76 5.30
CA HIS A 113 -28.45 4.58 4.18
C HIS A 113 -28.31 3.08 3.81
N PRO A 114 -28.37 2.71 2.51
CA PRO A 114 -28.33 1.32 2.05
C PRO A 114 -27.14 0.51 2.57
N SER A 115 -25.98 1.14 2.77
CA SER A 115 -24.79 0.48 3.32
C SER A 115 -25.02 -0.15 4.70
N GLY A 116 -25.91 0.41 5.53
CA GLY A 116 -26.28 -0.15 6.83
C GLY A 116 -27.02 -1.47 6.70
N GLN A 117 -27.91 -1.57 5.71
CA GLN A 117 -28.84 -2.68 5.49
C GLN A 117 -28.23 -3.83 4.68
N LEU A 118 -27.23 -3.54 3.85
CA LEU A 118 -26.60 -4.56 3.01
C LEU A 118 -25.82 -5.60 3.84
N PRO A 119 -25.93 -6.90 3.51
CA PRO A 119 -25.08 -7.94 4.10
C PRO A 119 -23.61 -7.69 3.72
N LYS A 120 -22.69 -8.21 4.54
CA LYS A 120 -21.27 -8.17 4.21
C LYS A 120 -21.02 -9.14 3.06
N SER A 121 -20.69 -8.61 1.89
CA SER A 121 -20.37 -9.45 0.74
C SER A 121 -18.97 -10.08 0.89
N PRO A 122 -18.74 -11.28 0.31
CA PRO A 122 -17.40 -11.83 0.19
C PRO A 122 -16.49 -10.85 -0.56
N ILE A 123 -15.18 -11.00 -0.37
CA ILE A 123 -14.23 -10.23 -1.18
C ILE A 123 -14.42 -10.74 -2.62
N PRO A 124 -14.78 -9.87 -3.59
CA PRO A 124 -14.83 -10.29 -4.96
C PRO A 124 -13.42 -10.76 -5.33
N VAL A 125 -13.32 -11.93 -5.95
CA VAL A 125 -12.10 -12.31 -6.64
C VAL A 125 -12.01 -11.35 -7.82
N LEU A 126 -11.36 -10.21 -7.61
CA LEU A 126 -11.16 -9.25 -8.68
C LEU A 126 -10.24 -9.93 -9.71
N PRO A 127 -10.59 -9.92 -11.01
CA PRO A 127 -9.65 -10.25 -12.07
C PRO A 127 -8.69 -9.06 -12.22
N PHE A 128 -7.98 -8.70 -11.15
CA PHE A 128 -6.79 -7.89 -11.31
C PHE A 128 -5.78 -8.82 -11.96
N TRP A 129 -5.35 -8.43 -13.16
CA TRP A 129 -4.24 -9.01 -13.91
C TRP A 129 -3.25 -9.65 -12.93
N ARG A 130 -3.16 -10.98 -12.97
CA ARG A 130 -2.42 -11.80 -12.00
C ARG A 130 -0.92 -11.54 -12.10
N LEU A 131 -0.49 -10.37 -11.64
CA LEU A 131 0.65 -10.29 -10.76
C LEU A 131 0.33 -11.24 -9.60
N GLN A 132 1.34 -11.90 -9.02
CA GLN A 132 1.13 -12.73 -7.82
C GLN A 132 0.15 -12.01 -6.87
N PRO A 133 -0.86 -12.69 -6.26
CA PRO A 133 -2.11 -12.09 -5.72
C PRO A 133 -2.00 -10.92 -4.72
N TRP A 134 -0.78 -10.50 -4.41
CA TRP A 134 -0.34 -9.59 -3.38
C TRP A 134 0.66 -8.56 -3.90
N SER A 135 0.80 -8.31 -5.22
CA SER A 135 1.72 -7.27 -5.70
C SER A 135 1.12 -6.28 -6.69
N ILE A 136 1.44 -4.99 -6.49
CA ILE A 136 0.99 -3.85 -7.31
C ILE A 136 2.21 -3.19 -7.96
N LEU A 137 2.15 -2.93 -9.27
CA LEU A 137 3.15 -2.14 -9.99
C LEU A 137 2.90 -0.63 -9.83
N SER A 138 3.97 0.15 -9.73
CA SER A 138 3.89 1.61 -9.52
C SER A 138 4.91 2.39 -10.34
N THR A 139 4.43 3.42 -11.04
CA THR A 139 5.24 4.31 -11.89
C THR A 139 5.08 5.80 -11.61
N LEU A 140 4.12 6.23 -10.76
CA LEU A 140 3.78 7.66 -10.55
C LEU A 140 3.72 8.11 -9.10
N GLN A 141 4.05 7.25 -8.15
CA GLN A 141 3.92 7.63 -6.75
C GLN A 141 5.01 8.64 -6.37
N ALA A 142 4.59 9.81 -5.91
CA ALA A 142 5.45 10.85 -5.37
C ALA A 142 4.68 11.67 -4.32
N CYS A 143 5.43 12.32 -3.44
CA CYS A 143 4.91 13.31 -2.53
C CYS A 143 5.37 14.70 -2.98
N HIS A 144 4.50 15.71 -2.87
CA HIS A 144 4.82 17.10 -3.26
C HIS A 144 5.75 17.82 -2.25
N TYR A 145 6.14 17.15 -1.17
CA TYR A 145 7.07 17.66 -0.16
C TYR A 145 8.01 16.55 0.32
N PRO A 146 9.18 16.91 0.90
CA PRO A 146 10.15 15.93 1.37
C PRO A 146 9.58 15.04 2.49
N LEU A 147 9.70 13.73 2.30
CA LEU A 147 9.39 12.73 3.32
C LEU A 147 10.63 11.94 3.67
N LYS A 148 10.68 11.45 4.91
CA LYS A 148 11.69 10.50 5.36
C LYS A 148 11.63 9.28 4.43
N VAL A 149 12.76 8.95 3.79
CA VAL A 149 12.92 7.75 2.96
C VAL A 149 11.81 7.59 1.90
N THR A 150 11.54 8.70 1.19
CA THR A 150 10.55 8.81 0.11
C THR A 150 10.66 7.67 -0.91
N GLN A 151 11.88 7.28 -1.27
CA GLN A 151 12.17 6.25 -2.26
C GLN A 151 11.61 4.88 -1.82
N ALA A 152 11.76 4.52 -0.55
CA ALA A 152 11.22 3.27 -0.03
C ALA A 152 9.69 3.26 0.06
N LYS A 153 9.08 4.45 0.25
CA LYS A 153 7.63 4.62 0.40
C LYS A 153 6.92 4.72 -0.94
N TYR A 154 7.49 5.41 -1.93
CA TYR A 154 6.84 5.77 -3.20
C TYR A 154 7.67 5.45 -4.46
N GLY A 155 8.95 5.13 -4.30
CA GLY A 155 9.88 4.93 -5.42
C GLY A 155 9.95 3.50 -5.96
N LYS A 156 9.35 2.51 -5.30
CA LYS A 156 9.44 1.09 -5.70
C LYS A 156 8.70 0.79 -6.99
N PHE A 157 9.18 -0.17 -7.76
CA PHE A 157 8.54 -0.63 -8.99
C PHE A 157 7.39 -1.58 -8.72
N ALA A 158 7.54 -2.45 -7.73
CA ALA A 158 6.51 -3.36 -7.27
C ALA A 158 6.42 -3.33 -5.74
N TYR A 159 5.20 -3.23 -5.23
CA TYR A 159 4.86 -3.41 -3.83
C TYR A 159 4.35 -4.81 -3.61
N ILE A 160 4.61 -5.40 -2.45
CA ILE A 160 4.12 -6.72 -2.08
C ILE A 160 3.45 -6.67 -0.71
N ALA A 161 2.17 -7.02 -0.62
CA ALA A 161 1.43 -7.08 0.65
C ALA A 161 1.98 -8.17 1.60
N SER A 162 2.64 -9.19 1.05
CA SER A 162 3.09 -10.35 1.84
C SER A 162 4.25 -10.10 2.78
N PHE A 163 4.98 -9.00 2.59
CA PHE A 163 6.10 -8.63 3.43
C PHE A 163 5.92 -7.21 3.94
N GLY A 164 6.42 -6.95 5.15
CA GLY A 164 6.43 -5.59 5.69
C GLY A 164 7.20 -4.62 4.79
N LEU A 165 6.83 -3.34 4.85
CA LEU A 165 7.52 -2.29 4.10
C LEU A 165 8.97 -2.19 4.58
N SER A 166 9.91 -2.62 3.73
CA SER A 166 11.33 -2.37 3.94
C SER A 166 11.62 -0.89 3.74
N VAL A 167 12.10 -0.25 4.80
CA VAL A 167 12.48 1.16 4.87
C VAL A 167 13.91 1.24 5.39
N PRO A 168 14.82 1.92 4.67
CA PRO A 168 16.23 1.91 5.05
C PRO A 168 16.52 2.77 6.27
N THR A 169 17.56 2.38 7.00
CA THR A 169 18.11 3.16 8.11
C THR A 169 18.88 4.36 7.60
N ARG A 170 19.59 4.22 6.46
CA ARG A 170 20.41 5.26 5.83
C ARG A 170 20.57 5.00 4.33
N ALA A 171 21.14 5.95 3.60
CA ALA A 171 21.47 5.80 2.18
C ALA A 171 22.96 5.53 1.90
N TYR A 172 23.74 5.27 2.96
CA TYR A 172 25.17 4.97 2.85
C TYR A 172 25.36 3.46 2.76
N GLN A 173 26.19 3.00 1.82
CA GLN A 173 26.38 1.60 1.47
C GLN A 173 25.09 0.88 1.04
N LEU A 174 25.24 -0.17 0.25
CA LEU A 174 24.11 -0.87 -0.34
C LEU A 174 23.28 -1.60 0.73
N GLU A 175 23.95 -2.13 1.74
CA GLU A 175 23.39 -2.91 2.84
C GLU A 175 22.47 -2.08 3.72
N GLN A 176 22.80 -0.81 3.97
CA GLN A 176 21.93 0.08 4.76
C GLN A 176 20.80 0.67 3.91
N HIS A 177 21.04 0.87 2.59
CA HIS A 177 20.05 1.42 1.67
C HIS A 177 18.97 0.41 1.28
N ALA A 178 19.29 -0.89 1.25
CA ALA A 178 18.37 -2.00 1.02
C ALA A 178 17.31 -1.73 -0.08
N PRO A 179 17.73 -1.41 -1.34
CA PRO A 179 16.84 -0.93 -2.40
C PRO A 179 15.96 -2.04 -3.00
N ARG A 180 15.05 -2.61 -2.20
CA ARG A 180 14.14 -3.69 -2.64
C ARG A 180 13.14 -3.18 -3.68
N SER A 181 13.07 -3.90 -4.81
CA SER A 181 12.21 -3.55 -5.97
C SER A 181 12.51 -2.15 -6.51
N MET A 182 13.79 -1.76 -6.53
CA MET A 182 14.27 -0.49 -7.07
C MET A 182 15.57 -0.71 -7.86
N LEU A 183 15.87 0.20 -8.79
CA LEU A 183 17.20 0.32 -9.39
C LEU A 183 17.98 1.33 -8.56
N ALA A 184 19.18 0.95 -8.14
CA ALA A 184 20.07 1.78 -7.35
C ALA A 184 21.37 2.02 -8.14
N PHE A 185 21.80 3.28 -8.20
CA PHE A 185 23.02 3.70 -8.89
C PHE A 185 24.00 4.31 -7.89
N SER A 186 25.29 4.15 -8.16
CA SER A 186 26.37 4.78 -7.40
C SER A 186 27.46 5.23 -8.37
N ASP A 187 27.93 6.46 -8.20
CA ASP A 187 29.03 7.08 -8.97
C ASP A 187 30.34 7.14 -8.17
N ASN A 188 30.32 6.74 -6.90
CA ASN A 188 31.42 6.88 -5.95
C ASN A 188 31.94 5.53 -5.42
N GLY A 189 31.87 4.47 -6.24
CA GLY A 189 32.40 3.15 -5.87
C GLY A 189 31.55 2.37 -4.86
N GLY A 190 30.28 2.75 -4.65
CA GLY A 190 29.33 2.01 -3.81
C GLY A 190 29.11 2.61 -2.41
N ASP A 191 29.66 3.78 -2.12
CA ASP A 191 29.50 4.46 -0.83
C ASP A 191 28.11 5.10 -0.68
N ILE A 192 27.59 5.73 -1.73
CA ILE A 192 26.26 6.37 -1.73
C ILE A 192 25.44 5.81 -2.90
N TRP A 193 24.18 5.50 -2.62
CA TRP A 193 23.25 4.93 -3.60
C TRP A 193 22.05 5.84 -3.84
N HIS A 194 21.77 6.08 -5.12
CA HIS A 194 20.65 6.88 -5.60
C HIS A 194 19.60 5.98 -6.24
N THR A 195 18.35 6.14 -5.80
CA THR A 195 17.17 5.44 -6.33
C THR A 195 16.14 6.44 -6.81
N ARG A 196 15.13 5.98 -7.54
CA ARG A 196 14.05 6.82 -8.08
C ARG A 196 13.31 7.54 -6.94
N GLN A 197 13.46 8.86 -6.87
CA GLN A 197 12.72 9.71 -5.92
C GLN A 197 11.40 10.20 -6.50
N GLN A 198 11.43 10.56 -7.78
CA GLN A 198 10.29 11.10 -8.51
C GLN A 198 10.32 10.54 -9.94
N SER A 199 9.14 10.20 -10.43
CA SER A 199 8.92 9.91 -11.84
C SER A 199 8.62 11.23 -12.55
N LEU A 200 9.35 11.51 -13.62
CA LEU A 200 9.22 12.75 -14.40
C LEU A 200 8.16 12.60 -15.50
N ASN A 201 8.11 11.42 -16.11
CA ASN A 201 7.16 11.11 -17.16
C ASN A 201 6.79 9.64 -17.05
N ALA A 202 5.59 9.37 -16.53
CA ALA A 202 5.08 8.01 -16.52
C ALA A 202 3.86 7.88 -17.40
N ARG A 203 3.79 6.73 -18.04
CA ARG A 203 2.78 6.45 -19.06
C ARG A 203 2.53 4.97 -19.16
N PHE A 204 1.35 4.67 -19.68
CA PHE A 204 0.95 3.33 -20.06
C PHE A 204 1.15 3.18 -21.57
N GLU A 205 1.84 2.14 -21.97
CA GLU A 205 2.09 1.82 -23.39
C GLU A 205 1.74 0.37 -23.68
N TRP A 206 1.61 0.05 -24.96
CA TRP A 206 1.47 -1.32 -25.46
C TRP A 206 2.69 -1.67 -26.31
N ARG A 207 3.29 -2.83 -26.06
CA ARG A 207 4.38 -3.37 -26.87
C ARG A 207 4.07 -4.82 -27.23
N ASN A 208 3.91 -5.11 -28.51
CA ASN A 208 3.54 -6.44 -29.00
C ASN A 208 2.33 -7.03 -28.24
N GLU A 209 1.24 -6.26 -28.14
CA GLU A 209 0.01 -6.62 -27.40
C GLU A 209 0.19 -6.83 -25.88
N THR A 210 1.39 -6.58 -25.34
CA THR A 210 1.66 -6.65 -23.90
C THR A 210 1.57 -5.25 -23.29
N PRO A 211 0.76 -5.05 -22.24
CA PRO A 211 0.70 -3.77 -21.54
C PRO A 211 1.97 -3.55 -20.72
N ILE A 212 2.56 -2.36 -20.86
CA ILE A 212 3.75 -1.95 -20.11
C ILE A 212 3.53 -0.61 -19.42
N LEU A 213 4.15 -0.46 -18.25
CA LEU A 213 4.23 0.82 -17.56
C LEU A 213 5.63 1.39 -17.72
N VAL A 214 5.73 2.59 -18.28
CA VAL A 214 7.00 3.28 -18.50
C VAL A 214 7.12 4.43 -17.52
N SER A 215 8.33 4.66 -16.99
CA SER A 215 8.64 5.87 -16.24
C SER A 215 10.05 6.36 -16.48
N ASP A 216 10.17 7.65 -16.76
CA ASP A 216 11.43 8.35 -16.90
C ASP A 216 11.79 9.04 -15.58
N TRP A 217 13.06 8.97 -15.17
CA TRP A 217 13.55 9.58 -13.94
C TRP A 217 15.06 9.83 -14.00
N LYS A 218 15.55 10.62 -13.03
CA LYS A 218 16.93 11.08 -12.98
C LYS A 218 17.55 10.80 -11.62
N PRO A 219 18.54 9.89 -11.49
CA PRO A 219 19.32 9.75 -10.26
C PRO A 219 20.25 10.96 -10.02
N TRP A 220 20.73 11.59 -11.10
CA TRP A 220 21.47 12.86 -11.14
C TRP A 220 20.97 13.73 -12.31
N PRO A 221 21.18 15.06 -12.30
CA PRO A 221 20.65 15.96 -13.34
C PRO A 221 21.04 15.60 -14.79
N ASP A 222 22.23 15.02 -14.95
CA ASP A 222 22.88 14.63 -16.20
C ASP A 222 22.69 13.16 -16.60
N VAL A 223 21.99 12.36 -15.77
CA VAL A 223 21.73 10.94 -16.03
C VAL A 223 20.25 10.71 -16.25
N GLU A 224 19.89 10.17 -17.40
CA GLU A 224 18.51 9.83 -17.77
C GLU A 224 18.27 8.33 -17.71
N VAL A 225 17.23 7.92 -16.99
CA VAL A 225 16.84 6.52 -16.85
C VAL A 225 15.38 6.36 -17.25
N ALA A 226 15.11 5.46 -18.20
CA ALA A 226 13.78 4.99 -18.53
C ALA A 226 13.62 3.55 -18.02
N THR A 227 12.60 3.31 -17.20
CA THR A 227 12.26 1.96 -16.72
C THR A 227 10.96 1.48 -17.33
N PHE A 228 10.97 0.24 -17.82
CA PHE A 228 9.82 -0.43 -18.43
C PHE A 228 9.41 -1.58 -17.53
N LEU A 229 8.23 -1.49 -16.93
CA LEU A 229 7.64 -2.57 -16.13
C LEU A 229 6.69 -3.36 -17.02
N VAL A 230 7.10 -4.58 -17.34
CA VAL A 230 6.31 -5.51 -18.14
C VAL A 230 5.44 -6.34 -17.21
N LEU A 231 4.14 -6.38 -17.51
CA LEU A 231 3.23 -7.25 -16.79
C LEU A 231 3.30 -8.64 -17.42
N LEU A 232 3.91 -9.59 -16.73
CA LEU A 232 3.93 -10.98 -17.18
C LEU A 232 2.52 -11.56 -17.03
N LEU A 233 1.91 -11.92 -18.15
CA LEU A 233 0.67 -12.66 -18.20
C LEU A 233 1.00 -14.16 -18.13
N GLU A 234 0.14 -14.95 -17.50
CA GLU A 234 0.33 -16.40 -17.38
C GLU A 234 0.54 -17.01 -18.79
N GLY A 235 1.69 -17.66 -19.01
CA GLY A 235 2.07 -18.24 -20.31
C GLY A 235 3.05 -17.43 -21.18
N SER A 236 3.52 -16.26 -20.73
CA SER A 236 4.60 -15.55 -21.44
C SER A 236 5.97 -16.21 -21.17
N GLU A 237 6.63 -16.70 -22.23
CA GLU A 237 8.04 -17.09 -22.17
C GLU A 237 8.92 -15.83 -22.05
N ASN A 238 9.97 -15.90 -21.22
CA ASN A 238 10.97 -14.84 -21.04
C ASN A 238 12.00 -14.82 -22.17
#